data_AF-A0A843CB49-F1
#
_entry.id   AF-A0A843CB49-F1
#
_cell.length_a   1.000
_cell.length_b   1.000
_cell.length_c   1.000
_cell.angle_alpha   90.00
_cell.angle_beta   90.00
_cell.angle_gamma   90.00
#
_symmetry.space_group_name_H-M   'P 1'
#
loop_
_entity.id
_entity.type
_entity.pdbx_description
1 polymer ?
#
loop_
_entity_poly.entity_id
_entity_poly.type
_entity_poly.pdbx_seq_one_letter_code
_entity_poly.pdbx_strand_id
1 'polypeptide(L)'
;MDIRVRKIYEALFALEELRELFRKALPTELGEDEEAQFSNDIARLETIIRELKEGKGNPIKHAGAGLELRTREEEFININPIQAGGRLTPEARKALIAYGDGYSVCDQCLTGRLDEIRKPPVDEFHAELAEFVGMDEVRVVPGARRGFQAVTASLIEKDDLVLVSDLAHYTEFLAVEIAGGVIKEVPSGSNHIVTGDAVAETI
;
A
#
# COMPACT_ATOMS: atom_id res chain seq x y z
N MET A 1 -5.00 23.82 10.75
CA MET A 1 -5.56 22.53 11.20
C MET A 1 -7.06 22.64 11.18
N ASP A 2 -7.73 21.82 10.37
CA ASP A 2 -9.20 21.81 10.29
C ASP A 2 -9.75 20.86 11.35
N ILE A 3 -10.54 21.38 12.30
CA ILE A 3 -11.12 20.57 13.39
C ILE A 3 -12.03 19.46 12.87
N ARG A 4 -12.69 19.64 11.72
CA ARG A 4 -13.56 18.63 11.13
C ARG A 4 -12.77 17.41 10.67
N VAL A 5 -11.59 17.61 10.09
CA VAL A 5 -10.68 16.51 9.73
C VAL A 5 -10.31 15.72 10.98
N ARG A 6 -9.99 16.40 12.09
CA ARG A 6 -9.64 15.74 13.35
C ARG A 6 -10.80 14.94 13.93
N LYS A 7 -12.02 15.49 13.89
CA LYS A 7 -13.22 14.79 14.35
C LYS A 7 -13.62 13.61 13.45
N ILE A 8 -13.31 13.66 12.15
CA ILE A 8 -13.47 12.50 11.25
C ILE A 8 -12.54 11.36 11.67
N TYR A 9 -11.25 11.64 11.92
CA TYR A 9 -10.33 10.62 12.43
C TYR A 9 -10.78 10.06 13.78
N GLU A 10 -11.22 10.93 14.70
CA GLU A 10 -11.70 10.50 16.02
C GLU A 10 -12.92 9.57 15.92
N ALA A 11 -13.87 9.88 15.02
CA ALA A 11 -15.02 9.01 14.76
C ALA A 11 -14.61 7.68 14.13
N LEU A 12 -13.68 7.68 13.17
CA LEU A 12 -13.15 6.46 12.56
C LEU A 12 -12.50 5.55 13.60
N PHE A 13 -11.73 6.11 14.53
CA PHE A 13 -11.09 5.34 15.60
C PHE A 13 -12.11 4.79 16.61
N ALA A 14 -13.10 5.59 17.00
CA ALA A 14 -14.18 5.10 17.87
C ALA A 14 -14.96 3.93 17.24
N LEU A 15 -15.17 3.96 15.92
CA LEU A 15 -15.79 2.84 15.19
C LEU A 15 -14.90 1.60 15.15
N GLU A 16 -13.58 1.75 15.01
CA GLU A 16 -12.66 0.61 15.06
C GLU A 16 -12.57 0.01 16.48
N GLU A 17 -12.62 0.84 17.53
CA GLU A 17 -12.68 0.39 18.93
C GLU A 17 -13.96 -0.43 19.19
N LEU A 18 -15.11 0.01 18.65
CA LEU A 18 -16.35 -0.76 18.69
C LEU A 18 -16.21 -2.11 17.96
N ARG A 19 -15.58 -2.12 16.78
CA ARG A 19 -15.32 -3.36 16.02
C ARG A 19 -14.43 -4.33 16.82
N GLU A 20 -13.45 -3.81 17.56
CA GLU A 20 -12.53 -4.61 18.37
C GLU A 20 -13.23 -5.35 19.52
N LEU A 21 -14.31 -4.80 20.08
CA LEU A 21 -15.12 -5.51 21.10
C LEU A 21 -15.64 -6.85 20.56
N PHE A 22 -16.25 -6.84 19.37
CA PHE A 22 -16.74 -8.07 18.73
C PHE A 22 -15.62 -9.05 18.39
N ARG A 23 -14.43 -8.55 18.03
CA ARG A 23 -13.26 -9.41 17.75
C ARG A 23 -12.79 -10.16 19.00
N LYS A 24 -12.84 -9.50 20.17
CA LYS A 24 -12.45 -10.10 21.46
C LYS A 24 -13.49 -11.05 22.04
N ALA A 25 -14.77 -10.80 21.74
CA ALA A 25 -15.86 -11.63 22.22
C ALA A 25 -15.87 -13.03 21.57
N LEU A 26 -15.24 -13.21 20.40
CA LEU A 26 -15.19 -14.50 19.72
C LEU A 26 -14.51 -15.59 20.57
N PRO A 27 -15.03 -16.84 20.52
CA PRO A 27 -16.11 -17.33 19.66
C PRO A 27 -17.52 -17.12 20.24
N THR A 28 -17.64 -16.43 21.37
CA THR A 28 -18.90 -16.14 22.04
C THR A 28 -19.50 -14.81 21.56
N GLU A 29 -20.68 -14.47 22.10
CA GLU A 29 -21.29 -13.16 21.96
C GLU A 29 -20.75 -12.21 23.05
N LEU A 30 -21.11 -10.93 22.97
CA LEU A 30 -20.72 -9.95 23.99
C LEU A 30 -21.29 -10.33 25.36
N GLY A 31 -20.44 -10.32 26.38
CA GLY A 31 -20.88 -10.42 27.77
C GLY A 31 -21.54 -9.15 28.27
N GLU A 32 -22.12 -9.18 29.48
CA GLU A 32 -22.79 -8.02 30.09
C GLU A 32 -21.87 -6.78 30.17
N ASP A 33 -20.60 -6.98 30.55
CA ASP A 33 -19.60 -5.91 30.64
C ASP A 33 -19.27 -5.33 29.25
N GLU A 34 -19.21 -6.17 28.22
CA GLU A 34 -18.88 -5.76 26.86
C GLU A 34 -20.06 -5.04 26.19
N GLU A 35 -21.31 -5.44 26.49
CA GLU A 35 -22.52 -4.73 26.08
C GLU A 35 -22.63 -3.35 26.74
N ALA A 36 -22.27 -3.25 28.02
CA ALA A 36 -22.18 -1.98 28.72
C ALA A 36 -21.08 -1.09 28.09
N GLN A 37 -19.92 -1.67 27.76
CA GLN A 37 -18.84 -0.95 27.08
C GLN A 37 -19.26 -0.48 25.69
N PHE A 38 -19.93 -1.33 24.90
CA PHE A 38 -20.46 -0.97 23.59
C PHE A 38 -21.41 0.23 23.68
N SER A 39 -22.33 0.21 24.65
CA SER A 39 -23.27 1.31 24.86
C SER A 39 -22.56 2.63 25.22
N ASN A 40 -21.50 2.57 26.04
CA ASN A 40 -20.68 3.73 26.39
C ASN A 40 -19.93 4.28 25.16
N ASP A 41 -19.36 3.40 24.34
CA ASP A 41 -18.62 3.79 23.13
C ASP A 41 -19.53 4.38 22.05
N ILE A 42 -20.78 3.92 21.94
CA ILE A 42 -21.81 4.55 21.11
C ILE A 42 -22.13 5.96 21.60
N ALA A 43 -22.35 6.16 22.91
CA ALA A 43 -22.61 7.49 23.46
C ALA A 43 -21.44 8.46 23.24
N ARG A 44 -20.20 7.95 23.31
CA ARG A 44 -18.99 8.70 22.93
C ARG A 44 -19.00 9.06 21.44
N LEU A 45 -19.31 8.13 20.55
CA LEU A 45 -19.42 8.38 19.11
C LEU A 45 -20.47 9.45 18.80
N GLU A 46 -21.64 9.41 19.44
CA GLU A 46 -22.69 10.45 19.27
C GLU A 46 -22.18 11.84 19.65
N THR A 47 -21.41 11.94 20.73
CA THR A 47 -20.77 13.20 21.14
C THR A 47 -19.77 13.69 20.10
N ILE A 48 -18.92 12.81 19.56
CA ILE A 48 -17.98 13.15 18.49
C ILE A 48 -18.72 13.66 17.24
N ILE A 49 -19.81 13.00 16.85
CA ILE A 49 -20.63 13.42 15.70
C ILE A 49 -21.30 14.78 15.94
N ARG A 50 -21.79 15.05 17.15
CA ARG A 50 -22.31 16.38 17.51
C ARG A 50 -21.23 17.45 17.37
N GLU A 51 -20.05 17.21 17.94
CA GLU A 51 -18.91 18.15 17.84
C GLU A 51 -18.45 18.38 16.40
N LEU A 52 -18.45 17.32 15.57
CA LEU A 52 -18.17 17.42 14.14
C LEU A 52 -19.17 18.33 13.41
N LYS A 53 -20.47 18.16 13.69
CA LYS A 53 -21.55 19.00 13.11
C LYS A 53 -21.41 20.47 13.51
N GLU A 54 -21.02 20.71 14.77
CA GLU A 54 -20.82 22.07 15.29
C GLU A 54 -19.48 22.68 14.88
N GLY A 55 -18.53 21.89 14.37
CA GLY A 55 -17.17 22.34 14.07
C GLY A 55 -16.38 22.73 15.33
N LYS A 56 -16.59 22.03 16.45
CA LYS A 56 -15.99 22.31 17.76
C LYS A 56 -15.30 21.08 18.34
N GLY A 57 -14.76 21.23 19.55
CA GLY A 57 -14.13 20.17 20.34
C GLY A 57 -12.62 20.21 20.30
N ASN A 58 -12.00 19.34 21.08
CA ASN A 58 -10.54 19.22 21.13
C ASN A 58 -10.03 18.35 19.98
N PRO A 59 -9.01 18.79 19.23
CA PRO A 59 -8.44 18.03 18.14
C PRO A 59 -7.55 16.90 18.67
N ILE A 60 -7.81 15.67 18.23
CA ILE A 60 -6.88 14.56 18.44
C ILE A 60 -5.58 14.79 17.67
N LYS A 61 -4.45 14.38 18.26
CA LYS A 61 -3.11 14.59 17.68
C LYS A 61 -2.43 13.31 17.23
N HIS A 62 -2.79 12.18 17.84
CA HIS A 62 -2.11 10.91 17.63
C HIS A 62 -3.11 9.84 17.20
N ALA A 63 -2.68 8.91 16.35
CA ALA A 63 -3.41 7.71 15.97
C ALA A 63 -3.38 6.64 17.07
N GLY A 64 -2.36 6.68 17.93
CA GLY A 64 -2.13 5.73 19.03
C GLY A 64 -0.66 5.73 19.42
N ALA A 65 -0.34 5.40 20.68
CA ALA A 65 1.04 5.26 21.18
C ALA A 65 2.00 6.42 20.80
N GLY A 66 1.51 7.66 20.72
CA GLY A 66 2.32 8.84 20.34
C GLY A 66 2.60 8.98 18.84
N LEU A 67 2.07 8.10 17.98
CA LEU A 67 2.17 8.23 16.53
C LEU A 67 1.32 9.41 16.05
N GLU A 68 1.94 10.46 15.54
CA GLU A 68 1.22 11.64 15.03
C GLU A 68 0.28 11.30 13.87
N LEU A 69 -0.87 11.96 13.85
CA LEU A 69 -1.82 11.87 12.75
C LEU A 69 -1.24 12.50 11.48
N ARG A 70 -1.12 11.69 10.43
CA ARG A 70 -0.70 12.14 9.10
C ARG A 70 -1.87 12.69 8.28
N THR A 71 -2.25 13.95 8.51
CA THR A 71 -3.32 14.67 7.80
C THR A 71 -2.88 15.37 6.50
N ARG A 72 -1.85 14.83 5.83
CA ARG A 72 -1.20 15.51 4.70
C ARG A 72 -2.11 15.65 3.49
N GLU A 73 -2.97 14.66 3.25
CA GLU A 73 -3.84 14.64 2.07
C GLU A 73 -5.08 15.53 2.28
N GLU A 74 -5.44 15.85 3.53
CA GLU A 74 -6.58 16.69 3.88
C GLU A 74 -6.19 18.17 4.12
N GLU A 75 -4.97 18.43 4.58
CA GLU A 75 -4.55 19.78 5.01
C GLU A 75 -3.53 20.45 4.07
N PHE A 76 -2.93 19.70 3.13
CA PHE A 76 -1.87 20.22 2.27
C PHE A 76 -2.00 19.73 0.82
N ILE A 77 -1.45 20.52 -0.12
CA ILE A 77 -1.18 20.05 -1.47
C ILE A 77 0.17 19.33 -1.43
N ASN A 78 0.14 18.00 -1.51
CA ASN A 78 1.35 17.19 -1.55
C ASN A 78 1.91 17.14 -2.98
N ILE A 79 3.02 17.86 -3.20
CA ILE A 79 3.72 17.97 -4.49
C ILE A 79 4.85 16.95 -4.67
N ASN A 80 5.06 16.05 -3.70
CA ASN A 80 6.11 15.05 -3.81
C ASN A 80 5.74 14.01 -4.89
N PRO A 81 6.51 13.90 -6.00
CA PRO A 81 6.14 13.08 -7.15
C PRO A 81 5.91 11.61 -6.79
N ILE A 82 6.73 11.05 -5.88
CA ILE A 82 6.63 9.63 -5.52
C ILE A 82 5.48 9.32 -4.56
N GLN A 83 4.87 10.34 -3.93
CA GLN A 83 3.76 10.14 -2.99
C GLN A 83 2.40 10.29 -3.66
N ALA A 84 2.30 11.15 -4.69
CA ALA A 84 1.02 11.48 -5.31
C ALA A 84 0.32 10.26 -5.93
N GLY A 85 1.07 9.38 -6.61
CA GLY A 85 0.55 8.14 -7.19
C GLY A 85 0.17 7.08 -6.16
N GLY A 86 0.59 7.23 -4.90
CA GLY A 86 0.29 6.29 -3.80
C GLY A 86 -0.95 6.67 -2.98
N ARG A 87 -1.71 7.70 -3.39
CA ARG A 87 -2.93 8.10 -2.66
C ARG A 87 -4.02 7.06 -2.85
N LEU A 88 -4.46 6.46 -1.75
CA LEU A 88 -5.59 5.53 -1.78
C LEU A 88 -6.88 6.24 -2.18
N THR A 89 -7.68 5.59 -3.03
CA THR A 89 -9.07 5.96 -3.26
C THR A 89 -9.92 5.62 -2.03
N PRO A 90 -11.14 6.20 -1.89
CA PRO A 90 -12.07 5.78 -0.85
C PRO A 90 -12.34 4.27 -0.87
N GLU A 91 -12.43 3.66 -2.05
CA GLU A 91 -12.67 2.23 -2.26
C GLU A 91 -11.48 1.40 -1.76
N ALA A 92 -10.25 1.83 -2.06
CA ALA A 92 -9.05 1.16 -1.56
C ALA A 92 -8.92 1.26 -0.03
N ARG A 93 -9.32 2.39 0.58
CA ARG A 93 -9.37 2.52 2.05
C ARG A 93 -10.40 1.57 2.68
N LYS A 94 -11.58 1.42 2.07
CA LYS A 94 -12.60 0.46 2.52
C LYS A 94 -12.07 -0.98 2.43
N ALA A 95 -11.41 -1.32 1.32
CA ALA A 95 -10.78 -2.64 1.15
C ALA A 95 -9.71 -2.89 2.22
N LEU A 96 -8.86 -1.89 2.53
CA LEU A 96 -7.85 -2.01 3.58
C LEU A 96 -8.45 -2.24 4.98
N ILE A 97 -9.58 -1.61 5.30
CA ILE A 97 -10.28 -1.84 6.57
C ILE A 97 -10.82 -3.29 6.65
N ALA A 98 -11.33 -3.82 5.53
CA ALA A 98 -11.93 -5.16 5.48
C ALA A 98 -10.91 -6.31 5.35
N TYR A 99 -9.82 -6.09 4.62
CA TYR A 99 -8.81 -7.10 4.26
C TYR A 99 -7.42 -6.79 4.83
N GLY A 100 -7.33 -5.94 5.86
CA GLY A 100 -6.06 -5.50 6.45
C GLY A 100 -5.41 -6.50 7.41
N ASP A 101 -6.14 -7.54 7.83
CA ASP A 101 -5.69 -8.49 8.84
C ASP A 101 -5.04 -9.74 8.20
N GLY A 102 -3.79 -10.02 8.59
CA GLY A 102 -3.12 -11.30 8.35
C GLY A 102 -3.05 -11.73 6.88
N TYR A 103 -3.25 -13.03 6.65
CA TYR A 103 -3.38 -13.63 5.32
C TYR A 103 -4.80 -13.38 4.78
N SER A 104 -5.03 -12.16 4.31
CA SER A 104 -6.36 -11.58 4.13
C SER A 104 -7.30 -12.28 3.13
N VAL A 105 -6.78 -13.21 2.33
CA VAL A 105 -7.57 -14.00 1.36
C VAL A 105 -7.24 -15.49 1.39
N CYS A 106 -6.38 -15.94 2.31
CA CYS A 106 -5.88 -17.32 2.26
C CYS A 106 -6.89 -18.37 2.70
N ASP A 107 -7.95 -17.98 3.39
CA ASP A 107 -9.13 -18.83 3.62
C ASP A 107 -9.77 -19.30 2.30
N GLN A 108 -9.52 -18.59 1.21
CA GLN A 108 -10.02 -18.88 -0.14
C GLN A 108 -8.94 -19.49 -1.07
N CYS A 109 -7.72 -19.70 -0.55
CA CYS A 109 -6.59 -20.23 -1.32
C CYS A 109 -6.59 -21.77 -1.32
N LEU A 110 -7.51 -22.37 -2.09
CA LEU A 110 -7.71 -23.83 -2.10
C LEU A 110 -6.62 -24.60 -2.88
N THR A 111 -6.00 -23.96 -3.88
CA THR A 111 -4.99 -24.58 -4.76
C THR A 111 -3.55 -24.30 -4.32
N GLY A 112 -3.35 -23.52 -3.24
CA GLY A 112 -2.03 -23.07 -2.80
C GLY A 112 -1.42 -21.98 -3.68
N ARG A 113 -2.23 -21.38 -4.57
CA ARG A 113 -1.83 -20.30 -5.48
C ARG A 113 -2.74 -19.09 -5.33
N LEU A 114 -2.15 -17.95 -4.95
CA LEU A 114 -2.90 -16.72 -4.67
C LEU A 114 -3.50 -16.09 -5.94
N ASP A 115 -2.80 -16.21 -7.06
CA ASP A 115 -3.21 -15.72 -8.37
C ASP A 115 -4.41 -16.48 -8.96
N GLU A 116 -4.78 -17.63 -8.39
CA GLU A 116 -5.93 -18.43 -8.83
C GLU A 116 -7.18 -18.24 -7.95
N ILE A 117 -7.12 -17.37 -6.95
CA ILE A 117 -8.26 -17.11 -6.06
C ILE A 117 -9.35 -16.39 -6.84
N ARG A 118 -10.53 -17.02 -6.95
CA ARG A 118 -11.72 -16.50 -7.67
C ARG A 118 -12.64 -15.65 -6.82
N LYS A 119 -12.59 -15.83 -5.50
CA LYS A 119 -13.41 -15.08 -4.56
C LYS A 119 -12.57 -14.76 -3.32
N PRO A 120 -12.09 -13.52 -3.15
CA PRO A 120 -12.23 -12.37 -4.06
C PRO A 120 -11.56 -12.62 -5.44
N PRO A 121 -11.95 -11.91 -6.51
CA PRO A 121 -11.51 -12.19 -7.89
C PRO A 121 -10.06 -11.72 -8.15
N VAL A 122 -9.09 -12.42 -7.55
CA VAL A 122 -7.66 -12.16 -7.71
C VAL A 122 -7.16 -12.63 -9.06
N ASP A 123 -7.73 -13.71 -9.59
CA ASP A 123 -7.44 -14.23 -10.93
C ASP A 123 -7.87 -13.26 -12.03
N GLU A 124 -9.09 -12.71 -11.93
CA GLU A 124 -9.57 -11.66 -12.84
C GLU A 124 -8.67 -10.43 -12.78
N PHE A 125 -8.24 -10.01 -11.58
CA PHE A 125 -7.30 -8.90 -11.44
C PHE A 125 -5.97 -9.16 -12.19
N HIS A 126 -5.42 -10.39 -12.15
CA HIS A 126 -4.20 -10.70 -12.89
C HIS A 126 -4.43 -10.65 -14.41
N ALA A 127 -5.58 -11.15 -14.89
CA ALA A 127 -5.92 -11.09 -16.31
C ALA A 127 -6.09 -9.63 -16.78
N GLU A 128 -6.82 -8.81 -16.03
CA GLU A 128 -7.01 -7.38 -16.32
C GLU A 128 -5.69 -6.62 -16.27
N LEU A 129 -4.82 -6.93 -15.30
CA LEU A 129 -3.51 -6.29 -15.19
C LEU A 129 -2.61 -6.64 -16.38
N ALA A 130 -2.62 -7.90 -16.84
CA ALA A 130 -1.87 -8.34 -18.02
C ALA A 130 -2.34 -7.60 -19.28
N GLU A 131 -3.64 -7.51 -19.49
CA GLU A 131 -4.24 -6.73 -20.59
C GLU A 131 -3.84 -5.26 -20.49
N PHE A 132 -3.94 -4.65 -19.30
CA PHE A 132 -3.64 -3.24 -19.08
C PHE A 132 -2.20 -2.87 -19.44
N VAL A 133 -1.22 -3.74 -19.13
CA VAL A 133 0.20 -3.49 -19.46
C VAL A 133 0.63 -4.07 -20.80
N GLY A 134 -0.27 -4.74 -21.53
CA GLY A 134 0.02 -5.37 -22.82
C GLY A 134 1.02 -6.52 -22.73
N MET A 135 0.92 -7.35 -21.70
CA MET A 135 1.80 -8.51 -21.47
C MET A 135 1.01 -9.82 -21.52
N ASP A 136 1.68 -10.92 -21.87
CA ASP A 136 1.08 -12.25 -21.85
C ASP A 136 0.80 -12.75 -20.42
N GLU A 137 1.68 -12.39 -19.47
CA GLU A 137 1.63 -12.84 -18.08
C GLU A 137 2.06 -11.71 -17.14
N VAL A 138 1.48 -11.68 -15.93
CA VAL A 138 1.88 -10.74 -14.87
C VAL A 138 2.01 -11.44 -13.53
N ARG A 139 2.89 -10.93 -12.68
CA ARG A 139 3.02 -11.34 -11.27
C ARG A 139 3.09 -10.11 -10.38
N VAL A 140 2.32 -10.12 -9.29
CA VAL A 140 2.36 -9.07 -8.28
C VAL A 140 3.54 -9.30 -7.34
N VAL A 141 4.30 -8.24 -7.09
CA VAL A 141 5.47 -8.26 -6.19
C VAL A 141 5.36 -7.13 -5.17
N PRO A 142 6.00 -7.24 -3.99
CA PRO A 142 5.98 -6.17 -2.99
C PRO A 142 6.95 -5.04 -3.37
N GLY A 143 6.57 -4.30 -4.42
CA GLY A 143 7.28 -3.16 -4.97
C GLY A 143 8.30 -3.50 -6.07
N ALA A 144 8.63 -2.50 -6.89
CA ALA A 144 9.51 -2.62 -8.06
C ALA A 144 10.88 -3.25 -7.76
N ARG A 145 11.43 -3.01 -6.56
CA ARG A 145 12.70 -3.59 -6.09
C ARG A 145 12.71 -5.11 -6.17
N ARG A 146 11.62 -5.75 -5.76
CA ARG A 146 11.50 -7.22 -5.84
C ARG A 146 11.29 -7.70 -7.27
N GLY A 147 10.65 -6.89 -8.11
CA GLY A 147 10.55 -7.13 -9.55
C GLY A 147 11.94 -7.20 -10.19
N PHE A 148 12.78 -6.18 -9.99
CA PHE A 148 14.16 -6.18 -10.50
C PHE A 148 14.93 -7.41 -10.01
N GLN A 149 14.87 -7.72 -8.72
CA GLN A 149 15.55 -8.88 -8.15
C GLN A 149 15.05 -10.21 -8.72
N ALA A 150 13.74 -10.37 -8.93
CA ALA A 150 13.18 -11.59 -9.50
C ALA A 150 13.66 -11.81 -10.93
N VAL A 151 13.72 -10.73 -11.73
CA VAL A 151 14.21 -10.78 -13.10
C VAL A 151 15.71 -11.06 -13.14
N THR A 152 16.53 -10.28 -12.43
CA THR A 152 17.99 -10.45 -12.46
C THR A 152 18.39 -11.82 -11.93
N ALA A 153 17.88 -12.25 -10.78
CA ALA A 153 18.21 -13.55 -10.21
C ALA A 153 17.77 -14.76 -11.06
N SER A 154 16.87 -14.55 -12.03
CA SER A 154 16.39 -15.62 -12.92
C SER A 154 17.05 -15.62 -14.29
N LEU A 155 17.55 -14.46 -14.76
CA LEU A 155 18.00 -14.29 -16.13
C LEU A 155 19.51 -14.05 -16.28
N ILE A 156 20.20 -13.58 -15.25
CA ILE A 156 21.63 -13.28 -15.34
C ILE A 156 22.44 -14.26 -14.50
N GLU A 157 23.58 -14.65 -15.04
CA GLU A 157 24.61 -15.39 -14.31
C GLU A 157 25.70 -14.45 -13.78
N LYS A 158 26.55 -15.00 -12.93
CA LYS A 158 27.70 -14.26 -12.41
C LYS A 158 28.60 -13.82 -13.58
N ASP A 159 29.08 -12.59 -13.50
CA ASP A 159 29.96 -11.94 -14.48
C ASP A 159 29.27 -11.58 -15.82
N ASP A 160 27.95 -11.81 -15.96
CA ASP A 160 27.18 -11.33 -17.12
C ASP A 160 27.18 -9.80 -17.19
N LEU A 161 27.35 -9.27 -18.40
CA LEU A 161 27.28 -7.83 -18.65
C LEU A 161 25.83 -7.38 -18.74
N VAL A 162 25.42 -6.46 -17.87
CA VAL A 162 24.09 -5.85 -17.87
C VAL A 162 24.20 -4.37 -18.18
N LEU A 163 23.54 -3.95 -19.26
CA LEU A 163 23.44 -2.54 -19.62
C LEU A 163 22.35 -1.87 -18.79
N VAL A 164 22.70 -0.79 -18.10
CA VAL A 164 21.78 -0.02 -17.25
C VAL A 164 21.88 1.45 -17.61
N SER A 165 20.76 2.18 -17.63
CA SER A 165 20.77 3.63 -17.87
C SER A 165 21.47 4.38 -16.73
N ASP A 166 22.24 5.42 -17.03
CA ASP A 166 22.79 6.34 -16.01
C ASP A 166 21.69 7.15 -15.26
N LEU A 167 20.44 7.09 -15.73
CA LEU A 167 19.25 7.66 -15.09
C LEU A 167 18.46 6.63 -14.25
N ALA A 168 18.90 5.38 -14.22
CA ALA A 168 18.17 4.30 -13.56
C ALA A 168 18.05 4.52 -12.05
N HIS A 169 17.01 3.94 -11.46
CA HIS A 169 16.86 3.97 -10.01
C HIS A 169 17.90 3.05 -9.38
N TYR A 170 18.55 3.50 -8.29
CA TYR A 170 19.66 2.77 -7.64
C TYR A 170 19.38 1.28 -7.34
N THR A 171 18.11 0.91 -7.17
CA THR A 171 17.72 -0.48 -6.87
C THR A 171 17.87 -1.44 -8.04
N GLU A 172 17.91 -0.91 -9.27
CA GLU A 172 18.20 -1.68 -10.47
C GLU A 172 19.67 -2.13 -10.46
N PHE A 173 20.59 -1.20 -10.18
CA PHE A 173 22.02 -1.50 -9.97
C PHE A 173 22.22 -2.56 -8.89
N LEU A 174 21.62 -2.35 -7.71
CA LEU A 174 21.73 -3.32 -6.60
C LEU A 174 21.19 -4.71 -6.99
N ALA A 175 20.14 -4.78 -7.81
CA ALA A 175 19.58 -6.06 -8.23
C ALA A 175 20.54 -6.83 -9.15
N VAL A 176 21.31 -6.13 -9.99
CA VAL A 176 22.36 -6.73 -10.83
C VAL A 176 23.55 -7.16 -9.99
N GLU A 177 24.05 -6.27 -9.12
CA GLU A 177 25.21 -6.55 -8.25
C GLU A 177 24.96 -7.74 -7.32
N ILE A 178 23.76 -7.84 -6.73
CA ILE A 178 23.37 -8.97 -5.86
C ILE A 178 23.40 -10.29 -6.64
N ALA A 179 23.01 -10.27 -7.91
CA ALA A 179 23.05 -11.45 -8.78
C ALA A 179 24.46 -11.74 -9.32
N GLY A 180 25.45 -10.88 -9.03
CA GLY A 180 26.84 -11.05 -9.45
C GLY A 180 27.14 -10.59 -10.86
N GLY A 181 26.22 -9.83 -11.49
CA GLY A 181 26.43 -9.25 -12.82
C GLY A 181 27.37 -8.05 -12.79
N VAL A 182 27.91 -7.72 -13.96
CA VAL A 182 28.76 -6.54 -14.20
C VAL A 182 27.93 -5.47 -14.89
N ILE A 183 27.82 -4.30 -14.27
CA ILE A 183 27.04 -3.19 -14.81
C ILE A 183 27.90 -2.40 -15.81
N LYS A 184 27.30 -2.03 -16.94
CA LYS A 184 27.84 -1.02 -17.85
C LYS A 184 26.77 0.05 -18.10
N GLU A 185 27.08 1.27 -17.71
CA GLU A 185 26.13 2.38 -17.78
C GLU A 185 26.03 2.92 -19.21
N VAL A 186 24.79 3.10 -19.67
CA VAL A 186 24.48 3.77 -20.94
C VAL A 186 24.29 5.26 -20.66
N PRO A 187 25.10 6.14 -21.27
CA PRO A 187 25.05 7.58 -20.98
C PRO A 187 23.80 8.22 -21.58
N SER A 188 23.12 9.08 -20.80
CA SER A 188 21.96 9.86 -21.27
C SER A 188 22.33 11.21 -21.90
N GLY A 189 23.62 11.56 -21.89
CA GLY A 189 24.16 12.78 -22.49
C GLY A 189 23.63 14.07 -21.86
N SER A 190 23.86 15.20 -22.52
CA SER A 190 23.53 16.53 -21.98
C SER A 190 22.02 16.80 -21.86
N ASN A 191 21.20 16.03 -22.57
CA ASN A 191 19.75 16.21 -22.61
C ASN A 191 19.01 15.26 -21.66
N HIS A 192 19.73 14.38 -20.95
CA HIS A 192 19.15 13.35 -20.08
C HIS A 192 18.16 12.43 -20.83
N ILE A 193 18.55 11.98 -22.02
CA ILE A 193 17.77 11.06 -22.85
C ILE A 193 18.68 9.90 -23.28
N VAL A 194 18.29 8.68 -22.91
CA VAL A 194 18.93 7.45 -23.42
C VAL A 194 18.44 7.18 -24.85
N THR A 195 19.38 6.93 -25.77
CA THR A 195 19.09 6.65 -27.17
C THR A 195 19.52 5.24 -27.56
N GLY A 196 18.95 4.69 -28.64
CA GLY A 196 19.35 3.39 -29.17
C GLY A 196 20.83 3.35 -29.61
N ASP A 197 21.33 4.45 -30.16
CA ASP A 197 22.74 4.57 -30.57
C ASP A 197 23.67 4.52 -29.35
N ALA A 198 23.34 5.22 -28.26
CA ALA A 198 24.13 5.18 -27.03
C ALA A 198 24.16 3.76 -26.43
N VAL A 199 23.04 3.03 -26.46
CA VAL A 199 22.99 1.63 -26.04
C VAL A 199 23.91 0.78 -26.93
N ALA A 200 23.83 0.93 -28.25
CA ALA A 200 24.63 0.15 -29.20
C ALA A 200 26.15 0.41 -29.05
N GLU A 201 26.56 1.65 -28.80
CA GLU A 201 27.97 2.02 -28.54
C GLU A 201 28.48 1.48 -27.19
N THR A 202 27.58 1.16 -26.27
CA THR A 202 27.89 0.62 -24.94
C THR A 202 28.04 -0.91 -24.97
N ILE A 203 27.84 -1.61 -26.09
CA ILE A 203 28.13 -3.06 -26.18
C ILE A 203 29.61 -3.24 -26.49
#